data_AF-A0A9W6MVK2-F1
#
_entry.id   AF-A0A9W6MVK2-F1
#
_cell.length_a   1.000
_cell.length_b   1.000
_cell.length_c   1.000
_cell.angle_alpha   90.00
_cell.angle_beta   90.00
_cell.angle_gamma   90.00
#
_symmetry.space_group_name_H-M   'P 1'
#
loop_
_entity.id
_entity.type
_entity.pdbx_description
1 polymer ?
#
loop_
_entity_poly.entity_id
_entity_poly.type
_entity_poly.pdbx_seq_one_letter_code
_entity_poly.pdbx_strand_id
1 'polypeptide(L)'
;MNLTPREKDKLLVAMAAIVARNRLERGVKLNHPEAIALITDFVVEGARDGRTVADLMSAGAHVLTASQVMDGVPEMIHDIQVEATFPDGTKLVTVHHPIRGEASELSAGEVIAAPGDIELNAGAKTVTVSVANTGDRPIQVGSHYHFFETNPALDFDRAAARGMRLDIASGTAIRFEPGATRTVTLVPFSGARKVYGFRQDVMGEL
;
A
#
# COMPACT_ATOMS: atom_id res chain seq x y z
N MET A 1 -19.30 -31.15 16.00
CA MET A 1 -19.29 -29.76 15.53
C MET A 1 -19.37 -29.77 14.02
N ASN A 2 -20.13 -28.86 13.40
CA ASN A 2 -20.25 -28.73 11.95
C ASN A 2 -19.27 -27.67 11.44
N LEU A 3 -17.97 -27.96 11.55
CA LEU A 3 -16.91 -27.01 11.23
C LEU A 3 -16.79 -26.78 9.72
N THR A 4 -16.92 -25.53 9.32
CA THR A 4 -16.60 -25.05 7.98
C THR A 4 -15.10 -25.15 7.71
N PRO A 5 -14.66 -25.17 6.43
CA PRO A 5 -13.23 -25.15 6.08
C PRO A 5 -12.46 -24.00 6.75
N ARG A 6 -13.05 -22.79 6.74
CA ARG A 6 -12.47 -21.61 7.39
C ARG A 6 -12.24 -21.80 8.88
N GLU A 7 -13.19 -22.39 9.60
CA GLU A 7 -13.03 -22.66 11.04
C GLU A 7 -11.95 -23.70 11.30
N LYS A 8 -11.80 -24.71 10.43
CA LYS A 8 -10.69 -25.66 10.51
C LYS A 8 -9.34 -24.98 10.30
N ASP A 9 -9.22 -24.05 9.35
CA ASP A 9 -7.99 -23.30 9.13
C ASP A 9 -7.63 -22.43 10.34
N LYS A 10 -8.61 -21.79 10.98
CA LYS A 10 -8.39 -21.03 12.23
C LYS A 10 -7.94 -21.92 13.38
N LEU A 11 -8.45 -23.15 13.48
CA LEU A 11 -7.97 -24.13 14.47
C LEU A 11 -6.51 -24.54 14.21
N LEU A 12 -6.11 -24.69 12.94
CA LEU A 12 -4.71 -24.98 12.58
C LEU A 12 -3.79 -23.83 12.99
N VAL A 13 -4.22 -22.58 12.78
CA VAL A 13 -3.47 -21.39 13.22
C VAL A 13 -3.34 -21.35 14.74
N ALA A 14 -4.42 -21.60 15.48
CA ALA A 14 -4.39 -21.67 16.94
C ALA A 14 -3.40 -22.74 17.44
N MET A 15 -3.37 -23.92 16.78
CA MET A 15 -2.39 -24.97 17.11
C MET A 15 -0.95 -24.52 16.83
N ALA A 16 -0.69 -23.86 15.70
CA ALA A 16 0.63 -23.31 15.39
C ALA A 16 1.05 -22.25 16.43
N ALA A 17 0.12 -21.42 16.90
CA ALA A 17 0.37 -20.42 17.93
C ALA A 17 0.67 -21.05 19.29
N ILE A 18 -0.01 -22.13 19.68
CA ILE A 18 0.31 -22.91 20.88
C ILE A 18 1.75 -23.45 20.81
N VAL A 19 2.15 -24.00 19.66
CA VAL A 19 3.53 -24.47 19.44
C VAL A 19 4.54 -23.31 19.56
N ALA A 20 4.24 -22.15 18.98
CA ALA A 20 5.08 -20.96 19.06
C ALA A 20 5.18 -20.44 20.51
N ARG A 21 4.07 -20.37 21.25
CA ARG A 21 4.01 -19.94 22.65
C ARG A 21 4.87 -20.84 23.54
N ASN A 22 4.73 -22.16 23.41
CA ASN A 22 5.54 -23.14 24.15
C ASN A 22 7.04 -23.03 23.83
N ARG A 23 7.42 -22.61 22.62
CA ARG A 23 8.82 -22.36 22.25
C ARG A 23 9.33 -21.08 22.91
N LEU A 24 8.55 -20.01 22.84
CA LEU A 24 8.88 -18.72 23.44
C LEU A 24 9.07 -18.83 24.96
N GLU A 25 8.18 -19.56 25.65
CA GLU A 25 8.27 -19.81 27.09
C GLU A 25 9.55 -20.53 27.52
N ARG A 26 10.13 -21.34 26.63
CA ARG A 26 11.44 -21.98 26.84
C ARG A 26 12.63 -21.08 26.46
N GLY A 27 12.38 -19.83 26.09
CA GLY A 27 13.39 -18.87 25.67
C GLY A 27 13.88 -19.05 24.23
N VAL A 28 13.16 -19.81 23.39
CA VAL A 28 13.51 -19.93 21.97
C VAL A 28 13.09 -18.66 21.24
N LYS A 29 14.02 -18.07 20.48
CA LYS A 29 13.70 -16.96 19.55
C LYS A 29 12.82 -17.47 18.42
N LEU A 30 11.68 -16.82 18.22
CA LEU A 30 10.70 -17.24 17.21
C LEU A 30 11.17 -16.90 15.80
N ASN A 31 10.90 -17.81 14.86
CA ASN A 31 11.07 -17.55 13.43
C ASN A 31 9.81 -16.90 12.81
N HIS A 32 9.87 -16.62 11.51
CA HIS A 32 8.79 -15.98 10.75
C HIS A 32 7.40 -16.64 10.92
N PRO A 33 7.18 -17.94 10.63
CA PRO A 33 5.86 -18.55 10.77
C PRO A 33 5.37 -18.63 12.22
N GLU A 34 6.27 -18.78 13.19
CA GLU A 34 5.92 -18.79 14.62
C GLU A 34 5.44 -17.42 15.10
N ALA A 35 6.12 -16.35 14.70
CA ALA A 35 5.71 -14.99 15.02
C ALA A 35 4.35 -14.64 14.39
N ILE A 36 4.14 -14.98 13.11
CA ILE A 36 2.84 -14.80 12.45
C ILE A 36 1.74 -15.55 13.19
N ALA A 37 1.96 -16.82 13.54
CA ALA A 37 0.94 -17.63 14.20
C ALA A 37 0.55 -17.01 15.56
N LEU A 38 1.54 -16.64 16.37
CA LEU A 38 1.31 -16.09 17.71
C LEU A 38 0.53 -14.76 17.70
N ILE A 39 0.91 -13.83 16.81
CA ILE A 39 0.22 -12.54 16.68
C ILE A 39 -1.18 -12.73 16.07
N THR A 40 -1.32 -13.64 15.10
CA THR A 40 -2.62 -13.98 14.50
C THR A 40 -3.60 -14.51 15.54
N ASP A 41 -3.14 -15.44 16.38
CA ASP A 41 -3.90 -16.03 17.48
C ASP A 41 -4.33 -14.97 18.51
N PHE A 42 -3.43 -14.07 18.90
CA PHE A 42 -3.76 -12.94 19.78
C PHE A 42 -4.92 -12.09 19.23
N VAL A 43 -4.94 -11.82 17.93
CA VAL A 43 -6.02 -11.04 17.31
C VAL A 43 -7.33 -11.82 17.27
N VAL A 44 -7.28 -13.12 16.96
CA VAL A 44 -8.47 -13.99 16.93
C VAL A 44 -9.10 -14.10 18.31
N GLU A 45 -8.30 -14.37 19.34
CA GLU A 45 -8.78 -14.46 20.73
C GLU A 45 -9.27 -13.11 21.24
N GLY A 46 -8.56 -12.02 20.94
CA GLY A 46 -9.00 -10.68 21.31
C GLY A 46 -10.33 -10.28 20.65
N ALA A 47 -10.58 -10.70 19.41
CA ALA A 47 -11.88 -10.52 18.76
C ALA A 47 -12.97 -11.34 19.45
N ARG A 48 -12.65 -12.57 19.88
CA ARG A 48 -13.55 -13.46 20.62
C ARG A 48 -13.95 -12.88 21.98
N ASP A 49 -13.03 -12.15 22.62
CA ASP A 49 -13.22 -11.41 23.88
C ASP A 49 -14.01 -10.09 23.70
N GLY A 50 -14.34 -9.72 22.46
CA GLY A 50 -15.13 -8.52 22.16
C GLY A 50 -14.32 -7.22 22.12
N ARG A 51 -13.00 -7.29 21.98
CA ARG A 51 -12.16 -6.10 21.75
C ARG A 51 -12.48 -5.47 20.40
N THR A 52 -12.12 -4.20 20.21
CA THR A 52 -12.36 -3.49 18.94
C THR A 52 -11.27 -3.79 17.91
N VAL A 53 -11.59 -3.63 16.62
CA VAL A 53 -10.61 -3.72 15.53
C VAL A 53 -9.43 -2.77 15.78
N ALA A 54 -9.70 -1.51 16.10
CA ALA A 54 -8.66 -0.50 16.32
C ALA A 54 -7.73 -0.85 17.49
N ASP A 55 -8.28 -1.37 18.57
CA ASP A 55 -7.51 -1.86 19.72
C ASP A 55 -6.58 -3.02 19.32
N LEU A 56 -7.11 -4.02 18.60
CA LEU A 56 -6.31 -5.17 18.16
C LEU A 56 -5.23 -4.80 17.13
N MET A 57 -5.49 -3.82 16.26
CA MET A 57 -4.47 -3.27 15.35
C MET A 57 -3.29 -2.69 16.12
N SER A 58 -3.55 -1.97 17.22
CA SER A 58 -2.50 -1.37 18.04
C SER A 58 -1.83 -2.40 18.95
N ALA A 59 -2.60 -3.20 19.67
CA ALA A 59 -2.10 -4.13 20.67
C ALA A 59 -1.35 -5.32 20.04
N GLY A 60 -1.72 -5.71 18.81
CA GLY A 60 -1.01 -6.74 18.04
C GLY A 60 0.47 -6.41 17.85
N ALA A 61 0.83 -5.12 17.78
CA ALA A 61 2.21 -4.66 17.62
C ALA A 61 3.03 -4.68 18.93
N HIS A 62 2.43 -5.14 20.03
CA HIS A 62 3.06 -5.27 21.34
C HIS A 62 3.08 -6.72 21.84
N VAL A 63 2.67 -7.69 21.01
CA VAL A 63 2.66 -9.11 21.36
C VAL A 63 4.07 -9.70 21.40
N LEU A 64 4.95 -9.24 20.51
CA LEU A 64 6.33 -9.69 20.41
C LEU A 64 7.29 -8.50 20.36
N THR A 65 8.42 -8.62 21.04
CA THR A 65 9.55 -7.69 20.94
C THR A 65 10.61 -8.22 19.97
N ALA A 66 11.44 -7.33 19.42
CA ALA A 66 12.56 -7.74 18.55
C ALA A 66 13.51 -8.75 19.22
N SER A 67 13.68 -8.70 20.55
CA SER A 67 14.51 -9.65 21.29
C SER A 67 13.93 -11.07 21.38
N GLN A 68 12.62 -11.24 21.16
CA GLN A 68 11.91 -12.53 21.22
C GLN A 68 11.90 -13.28 19.89
N VAL A 69 12.38 -12.66 18.81
CA VAL A 69 12.42 -13.24 17.47
C VAL A 69 13.84 -13.40 16.97
N MET A 70 14.02 -14.23 15.95
CA MET A 70 15.29 -14.36 15.23
C MET A 70 15.62 -13.06 14.48
N ASP A 71 16.91 -12.83 14.24
CA ASP A 71 17.38 -11.68 13.47
C ASP A 71 16.78 -11.67 12.05
N GLY A 72 16.39 -10.50 11.55
CA GLY A 72 15.75 -10.29 10.25
C GLY A 72 14.24 -10.58 10.20
N VAL A 73 13.67 -11.22 11.23
CA VAL A 73 12.22 -11.48 11.29
C VAL A 73 11.38 -10.19 11.33
N PRO A 74 11.75 -9.13 12.10
CA PRO A 74 10.99 -7.87 12.10
C PRO A 74 10.86 -7.24 10.70
N GLU A 75 11.92 -7.31 9.90
CA GLU A 75 11.98 -6.75 8.54
C GLU A 75 11.19 -7.59 7.54
N MET A 76 11.06 -8.90 7.76
CA MET A 76 10.28 -9.79 6.89
C MET A 76 8.76 -9.63 7.08
N ILE A 77 8.31 -9.25 8.27
CA ILE A 77 6.88 -9.18 8.62
C ILE A 77 6.43 -7.72 8.62
N HIS A 78 6.05 -7.21 7.44
CA HIS A 78 5.50 -5.85 7.34
C HIS A 78 4.09 -5.75 7.92
N ASP A 79 3.24 -6.71 7.57
CA ASP A 79 1.83 -6.71 7.96
C ASP A 79 1.38 -8.13 8.30
N ILE A 80 0.53 -8.24 9.33
CA ILE A 80 -0.24 -9.46 9.59
C ILE A 80 -1.71 -9.14 9.40
N GLN A 81 -2.34 -9.83 8.46
CA GLN A 81 -3.74 -9.65 8.11
C GLN A 81 -4.56 -10.88 8.52
N VAL A 82 -5.60 -10.64 9.31
CA VAL A 82 -6.45 -11.71 9.82
C VAL A 82 -7.90 -11.27 9.88
N GLU A 83 -8.78 -12.10 9.33
CA GLU A 83 -10.22 -11.94 9.60
C GLU A 83 -10.63 -12.73 10.84
N ALA A 84 -11.32 -12.07 11.77
CA ALA A 84 -11.86 -12.68 12.98
C ALA A 84 -13.35 -12.31 13.16
N THR A 85 -14.08 -13.13 13.93
CA THR A 85 -15.50 -12.92 14.20
C THR A 85 -15.68 -12.14 15.50
N PHE A 86 -16.10 -10.88 15.37
CA PHE A 86 -16.42 -9.98 16.47
C PHE A 86 -17.90 -10.09 16.84
N PRO A 87 -18.34 -9.47 17.96
CA PRO A 87 -19.77 -9.39 18.31
C PRO A 87 -20.64 -8.78 17.21
N ASP A 88 -20.08 -7.93 16.35
CA ASP A 88 -20.75 -7.27 15.23
C ASP A 88 -20.43 -7.91 13.86
N GLY A 89 -19.96 -9.16 13.87
CA GLY A 89 -19.67 -9.95 12.67
C GLY A 89 -18.19 -9.99 12.29
N THR A 90 -17.90 -10.54 11.12
CA THR A 90 -16.53 -10.75 10.66
C THR A 90 -15.89 -9.45 10.18
N LYS A 91 -14.68 -9.13 10.68
CA LYS A 91 -13.89 -7.96 10.28
C LYS A 91 -12.45 -8.37 9.98
N LEU A 92 -11.83 -7.66 9.03
CA LEU A 92 -10.39 -7.74 8.76
C LEU A 92 -9.64 -6.84 9.75
N VAL A 93 -8.62 -7.41 10.40
CA VAL A 93 -7.66 -6.68 11.23
C VAL A 93 -6.30 -6.75 10.52
N THR A 94 -5.64 -5.61 10.38
CA THR A 94 -4.26 -5.53 9.88
C THR A 94 -3.37 -4.96 10.98
N VAL A 95 -2.38 -5.74 11.43
CA VAL A 95 -1.36 -5.27 12.36
C VAL A 95 -0.15 -4.84 11.54
N HIS A 96 0.08 -3.54 11.46
CA HIS A 96 1.21 -2.94 10.74
C HIS A 96 2.47 -2.91 11.60
N HIS A 97 3.59 -3.35 11.02
CA HIS A 97 4.90 -3.50 11.67
C HIS A 97 4.75 -4.12 13.07
N PRO A 98 4.30 -5.39 13.14
CA PRO A 98 3.87 -6.00 14.40
C PRO A 98 5.02 -6.29 15.37
N ILE A 99 6.27 -6.30 14.90
CA ILE A 99 7.46 -6.45 15.73
C ILE A 99 8.28 -5.18 15.55
N ARG A 100 8.42 -4.40 16.62
CA ARG A 100 9.11 -3.10 16.60
C ARG A 100 10.36 -3.18 17.45
N GLY A 101 11.41 -2.47 17.05
CA GLY A 101 12.68 -2.45 17.76
C GLY A 101 13.79 -1.83 16.93
N GLU A 102 15.03 -2.06 17.37
CA GLU A 102 16.22 -1.75 16.59
C GLU A 102 16.25 -2.61 15.32
N ALA A 103 16.79 -2.04 14.25
CA ALA A 103 16.93 -2.73 12.97
C ALA A 103 17.90 -3.91 13.11
N SER A 104 17.57 -5.02 12.47
CA SER A 104 18.45 -6.18 12.38
C SER A 104 19.70 -5.90 11.56
N GLU A 105 20.77 -6.64 11.85
CA GLU A 105 22.00 -6.60 11.05
C GLU A 105 21.79 -7.24 9.67
N LEU A 106 20.90 -8.24 9.58
CA LEU A 106 20.56 -8.95 8.35
C LEU A 106 19.12 -8.62 7.91
N SER A 107 18.95 -8.13 6.68
CA SER A 107 17.64 -8.00 6.03
C SER A 107 17.52 -8.97 4.85
N ALA A 108 16.60 -9.92 4.96
CA ALA A 108 16.40 -10.93 3.93
C ALA A 108 15.82 -10.31 2.65
N GLY A 109 16.55 -10.43 1.53
CA GLY A 109 16.12 -9.87 0.26
C GLY A 109 16.35 -8.37 0.11
N GLU A 110 17.23 -7.79 0.93
CA GLU A 110 17.61 -6.39 0.84
C GLU A 110 18.06 -5.99 -0.57
N VAL A 111 17.57 -4.84 -1.04
CA VAL A 111 17.98 -4.24 -2.31
C VAL A 111 19.07 -3.23 -2.06
N ILE A 112 20.31 -3.57 -2.42
CA ILE A 112 21.45 -2.66 -2.39
C ILE A 112 21.49 -1.88 -3.70
N ALA A 113 20.86 -0.70 -3.70
CA ALA A 113 20.86 0.19 -4.85
C ALA A 113 22.20 0.93 -5.00
N ALA A 114 22.62 1.20 -6.24
CA ALA A 114 23.71 2.13 -6.49
C ALA A 114 23.32 3.54 -6.02
N PRO A 115 24.26 4.34 -5.49
CA PRO A 115 23.96 5.70 -5.08
C PRO A 115 23.64 6.58 -6.30
N GLY A 116 22.78 7.58 -6.10
CA GLY A 116 22.40 8.56 -7.13
C GLY A 116 20.91 8.56 -7.44
N ASP A 117 20.51 9.43 -8.35
CA ASP A 117 19.13 9.61 -8.78
C ASP A 117 18.93 9.11 -10.21
N ILE A 118 17.72 8.64 -10.52
CA ILE A 118 17.31 8.26 -11.88
C ILE A 118 16.52 9.42 -12.47
N GLU A 119 17.07 10.06 -13.51
CA GLU A 119 16.36 11.08 -14.27
C GLU A 119 15.21 10.44 -15.07
N LEU A 120 13.99 10.94 -14.87
CA LEU A 120 12.81 10.48 -15.58
C LEU A 120 12.64 11.25 -16.88
N ASN A 121 12.16 10.55 -17.93
CA ASN A 121 11.80 11.17 -19.21
C ASN A 121 12.92 12.04 -19.82
N ALA A 122 14.18 11.65 -19.59
CA ALA A 122 15.37 12.42 -19.99
C ALA A 122 15.31 12.87 -21.46
N GLY A 123 15.62 14.15 -21.69
CA GLY A 123 15.61 14.76 -23.01
C GLY A 123 14.23 15.09 -23.59
N ALA A 124 13.13 14.80 -22.88
CA ALA A 124 11.81 15.21 -23.31
C ALA A 124 11.61 16.73 -23.19
N LYS A 125 10.98 17.35 -24.18
CA LYS A 125 10.60 18.77 -24.11
C LYS A 125 9.44 18.92 -23.13
N THR A 126 9.65 19.67 -22.06
CA THR A 126 8.64 19.88 -21.03
C THR A 126 7.80 21.14 -21.28
N VAL A 127 6.56 21.11 -20.82
CA VAL A 127 5.67 22.28 -20.76
C VAL A 127 5.11 22.36 -19.35
N THR A 128 5.09 23.55 -18.77
CA THR A 128 4.53 23.79 -17.44
C THR A 128 3.17 24.46 -17.57
N VAL A 129 2.16 23.93 -16.89
CA VAL A 129 0.77 24.42 -16.96
C VAL A 129 0.22 24.62 -15.55
N SER A 130 -0.42 25.76 -15.31
CA SER A 130 -1.20 25.99 -14.09
C SER A 130 -2.60 25.41 -14.24
N VAL A 131 -3.00 24.57 -13.29
CA VAL A 131 -4.23 23.78 -13.34
C VAL A 131 -5.05 24.03 -12.08
N ALA A 132 -6.29 24.50 -12.25
CA ALA A 132 -7.23 24.75 -11.18
C ALA A 132 -8.37 23.73 -11.19
N ASN A 133 -8.71 23.14 -10.05
CA ASN A 133 -9.92 22.33 -9.92
C ASN A 133 -11.10 23.21 -9.54
N THR A 134 -11.98 23.45 -10.50
CA THR A 134 -13.22 24.24 -10.34
C THR A 134 -14.42 23.40 -9.88
N GLY A 135 -14.24 22.09 -9.75
CA GLY A 135 -15.27 21.16 -9.29
C GLY A 135 -15.40 21.09 -7.78
N ASP A 136 -16.43 20.36 -7.33
CA ASP A 136 -16.79 20.13 -5.93
C ASP A 136 -16.21 18.82 -5.35
N ARG A 137 -15.48 18.07 -6.18
CA ARG A 137 -14.90 16.77 -5.84
C ARG A 137 -13.41 16.72 -6.19
N PRO A 138 -12.62 15.94 -5.45
CA PRO A 138 -11.22 15.75 -5.76
C PRO A 138 -11.04 15.03 -7.10
N ILE A 139 -10.02 15.45 -7.86
CA ILE A 139 -9.65 14.86 -9.14
C ILE A 139 -8.20 14.40 -9.06
N GLN A 140 -7.92 13.18 -9.51
CA GLN A 140 -6.58 12.62 -9.52
C GLN A 140 -6.24 12.16 -10.94
N VAL A 141 -5.11 12.63 -11.47
CA VAL A 141 -4.67 12.35 -12.83
C VAL A 141 -3.37 11.55 -12.79
N GLY A 142 -3.38 10.37 -13.42
CA GLY A 142 -2.24 9.47 -13.47
C GLY A 142 -1.16 9.89 -14.48
N SER A 143 0.05 9.38 -14.27
CA SER A 143 1.27 9.67 -15.06
C SER A 143 1.10 9.56 -16.58
N HIS A 144 0.32 8.60 -17.08
CA HIS A 144 0.19 8.29 -18.51
C HIS A 144 -1.18 8.64 -19.10
N TYR A 145 -2.01 9.37 -18.36
CA TYR A 145 -3.28 9.85 -18.88
C TYR A 145 -3.03 11.01 -19.86
N HIS A 146 -3.76 11.06 -20.98
CA HIS A 146 -3.65 12.16 -21.93
C HIS A 146 -4.18 13.44 -21.28
N PHE A 147 -3.28 14.37 -20.92
CA PHE A 147 -3.61 15.45 -20.00
C PHE A 147 -4.69 16.38 -20.56
N PHE A 148 -4.70 16.60 -21.88
CA PHE A 148 -5.76 17.29 -22.62
C PHE A 148 -7.16 16.74 -22.38
N GLU A 149 -7.32 15.43 -22.17
CA GLU A 149 -8.61 14.77 -22.00
C GLU A 149 -8.99 14.57 -20.52
N THR A 150 -8.27 15.20 -19.59
CA THR A 150 -8.63 15.10 -18.16
C THR A 150 -10.01 15.71 -17.88
N ASN A 151 -10.54 15.46 -16.68
CA ASN A 151 -11.86 15.91 -16.26
C ASN A 151 -12.10 17.42 -16.60
N PRO A 152 -13.25 17.80 -17.21
CA PRO A 152 -13.52 19.18 -17.60
C PRO A 152 -13.52 20.20 -16.45
N ALA A 153 -13.72 19.76 -15.21
CA ALA A 153 -13.63 20.63 -14.04
C ALA A 153 -12.19 21.10 -13.74
N LEU A 154 -11.17 20.49 -14.36
CA LEU A 154 -9.83 21.03 -14.36
C LEU A 154 -9.72 22.13 -15.42
N ASP A 155 -9.55 23.36 -14.96
CA ASP A 155 -9.34 24.55 -15.77
C ASP A 155 -7.85 24.81 -15.97
N PHE A 156 -7.42 24.85 -17.24
CA PHE A 156 -6.05 25.06 -17.69
C PHE A 156 -6.00 25.23 -19.22
N ASP A 157 -4.83 25.59 -19.76
CA ASP A 157 -4.59 25.61 -21.20
C ASP A 157 -4.57 24.20 -21.80
N ARG A 158 -5.73 23.76 -22.28
CA ARG A 158 -5.92 22.47 -22.95
C ARG A 158 -5.05 22.36 -24.20
N ALA A 159 -4.95 23.41 -25.00
CA ALA A 159 -4.19 23.36 -26.25
C ALA A 159 -2.71 23.04 -26.00
N ALA A 160 -2.12 23.65 -24.96
CA ALA A 160 -0.75 23.37 -24.52
C ALA A 160 -0.55 21.92 -24.01
N ALA A 161 -1.61 21.25 -23.57
CA ALA A 161 -1.58 19.89 -23.05
C ALA A 161 -1.89 18.80 -24.10
N ARG A 162 -2.22 19.18 -25.34
CA ARG A 162 -2.55 18.21 -26.39
C ARG A 162 -1.34 17.35 -26.76
N GLY A 163 -1.51 16.04 -26.66
CA GLY A 163 -0.47 15.04 -26.87
C GLY A 163 0.53 14.92 -25.72
N MET A 164 0.21 15.48 -24.56
CA MET A 164 1.08 15.51 -23.38
C MET A 164 0.53 14.65 -22.24
N ARG A 165 1.42 14.23 -21.35
CA ARG A 165 1.12 13.51 -20.11
C ARG A 165 1.95 14.09 -18.95
N LEU A 166 1.61 13.75 -17.71
CA LEU A 166 2.35 14.23 -16.54
C LEU A 166 3.81 13.72 -16.55
N ASP A 167 4.73 14.62 -16.24
CA ASP A 167 6.15 14.33 -16.06
C ASP A 167 6.44 13.91 -14.62
N ILE A 168 5.98 12.71 -14.28
CA ILE A 168 6.11 12.12 -12.94
C ILE A 168 6.48 10.64 -13.06
N ALA A 169 6.86 10.02 -11.93
CA ALA A 169 7.14 8.59 -11.87
C ALA A 169 5.95 7.76 -12.40
N SER A 170 6.26 6.75 -13.23
CA SER A 170 5.24 5.88 -13.82
C SER A 170 4.40 5.20 -12.73
N GLY A 171 3.09 5.08 -12.97
CA GLY A 171 2.13 4.53 -11.99
C GLY A 171 1.69 5.52 -10.90
N THR A 172 2.35 6.67 -10.73
CA THR A 172 1.92 7.71 -9.78
C THR A 172 0.89 8.67 -10.39
N ALA A 173 0.38 9.59 -9.58
CA ALA A 173 -0.64 10.55 -9.98
C ALA A 173 -0.52 11.88 -9.20
N ILE A 174 -1.05 12.96 -9.78
CA ILE A 174 -1.23 14.24 -9.10
C ILE A 174 -2.70 14.41 -8.72
N ARG A 175 -2.94 14.78 -7.47
CA ARG A 175 -4.27 15.06 -6.91
C ARG A 175 -4.54 16.55 -6.84
N PHE A 176 -5.75 16.95 -7.20
CA PHE A 176 -6.28 18.30 -7.17
C PHE A 176 -7.53 18.32 -6.29
N GLU A 177 -7.44 18.95 -5.11
CA GLU A 177 -8.60 19.16 -4.23
C GLU A 177 -9.53 20.23 -4.82
N PRO A 178 -10.84 20.21 -4.49
CA PRO A 178 -11.77 21.26 -4.88
C PRO A 178 -11.23 22.67 -4.58
N GLY A 179 -11.25 23.56 -5.57
CA GLY A 179 -10.76 24.94 -5.46
C GLY A 179 -9.24 25.11 -5.47
N ALA A 180 -8.45 24.03 -5.44
CA ALA A 180 -7.00 24.12 -5.44
C ALA A 180 -6.45 24.41 -6.85
N THR A 181 -5.44 25.28 -6.91
CA THR A 181 -4.63 25.51 -8.12
C THR A 181 -3.23 24.96 -7.91
N ARG A 182 -2.72 24.22 -8.89
CA ARG A 182 -1.36 23.65 -8.87
C ARG A 182 -0.70 23.79 -10.22
N THR A 183 0.59 24.06 -10.21
CA THR A 183 1.42 24.03 -11.41
C THR A 183 1.95 22.61 -11.62
N VAL A 184 1.83 22.08 -12.84
CA VAL A 184 2.32 20.75 -13.21
C VAL A 184 3.22 20.81 -14.43
N THR A 185 4.15 19.87 -14.51
CA THR A 185 5.03 19.68 -15.68
C THR A 185 4.51 18.53 -16.53
N LEU A 186 4.46 18.75 -17.83
CA LEU A 186 4.01 17.81 -18.83
C LEU A 186 5.13 17.45 -19.80
N VAL A 187 5.15 16.20 -20.25
CA VAL A 187 6.02 15.70 -21.33
C VAL A 187 5.17 15.12 -22.47
N PRO A 188 5.63 15.16 -23.72
CA PRO A 188 4.89 14.59 -24.84
C PRO A 188 4.81 13.07 -24.73
N PHE A 189 3.74 12.50 -25.28
CA PHE A 189 3.75 11.09 -25.63
C PHE A 189 4.86 10.80 -26.65
N SER A 190 5.54 9.68 -26.44
CA SER A 190 6.50 9.10 -27.37
C SER A 190 5.84 8.00 -28.21
N GLY A 191 6.64 7.23 -28.95
CA GLY A 191 6.15 6.13 -29.79
C GLY A 191 5.33 6.63 -30.99
N ALA A 192 4.26 5.92 -31.34
CA ALA A 192 3.44 6.21 -32.52
C ALA A 192 2.57 7.47 -32.39
N ARG A 193 2.50 8.08 -31.19
CA ARG A 193 1.69 9.27 -30.89
C ARG A 193 0.23 9.15 -31.38
N LYS A 194 -0.39 8.00 -31.07
CA LYS A 194 -1.81 7.72 -31.30
C LYS A 194 -2.54 7.65 -29.98
N VAL A 195 -3.68 8.32 -29.89
CA VAL A 195 -4.48 8.46 -28.67
C VAL A 195 -5.83 7.81 -28.88
N TYR A 196 -6.16 6.80 -28.07
CA TYR A 196 -7.42 6.08 -28.10
C TYR A 196 -7.96 5.91 -26.67
N GLY A 197 -9.29 5.94 -26.49
CA GLY A 197 -9.94 5.85 -25.19
C GLY A 197 -10.16 7.22 -24.56
N PHE A 198 -9.74 7.40 -23.31
CA PHE A 198 -9.88 8.65 -22.54
C PHE A 198 -11.30 9.23 -22.60
N ARG A 199 -11.47 10.44 -23.12
CA ARG A 199 -12.78 11.08 -23.36
C ARG A 199 -13.23 10.98 -24.81
N GLN A 200 -12.44 10.31 -25.64
CA GLN A 200 -12.62 10.13 -27.06
C GLN A 200 -12.51 11.43 -27.87
N ASP A 201 -11.84 12.45 -27.32
CA ASP A 201 -11.73 13.77 -27.97
C ASP A 201 -10.69 13.75 -29.11
N VAL A 202 -9.77 12.78 -29.13
CA VAL A 202 -8.76 12.63 -30.20
C VAL A 202 -8.97 11.38 -31.06
N MET A 203 -9.06 10.19 -30.45
CA MET A 203 -9.33 8.90 -31.13
C MET A 203 -8.52 8.64 -32.41
N GLY A 204 -7.23 8.99 -32.43
CA GLY A 204 -6.41 8.91 -33.63
C GLY A 204 -5.01 9.47 -33.45
N GLU A 205 -4.40 9.88 -34.56
CA GLU A 205 -3.06 10.47 -34.58
C GLU A 205 -3.05 11.89 -33.99
N LEU A 206 -1.98 12.21 -33.26
CA LEU A 206 -1.75 13.52 -32.66
C LEU A 206 -1.14 14.52 -33.63
#